data_AF-X1F2L7-F1
#
_entry.id   AF-X1F2L7-F1
#
_cell.length_a   1.000
_cell.length_b   1.000
_cell.length_c   1.000
_cell.angle_alpha   90.00
_cell.angle_beta   90.00
_cell.angle_gamma   90.00
#
_symmetry.space_group_name_H-M   'P 1'
#
loop_
_entity.id
_entity.type
_entity.pdbx_description
1 polymer ?
#
loop_
_entity_poly.entity_id
_entity_poly.type
_entity_poly.pdbx_seq_one_letter_code
_entity_poly.pdbx_strand_id
1 'polypeptide(L)' 'RGGYTQDPLLEAARELAQQHEHISTSFLQRRLHIGYPRAARIMEQLEEEMAKEGGEGEEE' A
#
# COMPACT_ATOMS: atom_id res chain seq x y z
N ARG A 1 -15.18 4.09 -20.13
CA ARG A 1 -15.01 3.17 -18.98
C ARG A 1 -13.52 3.20 -18.64
N GLY A 2 -13.10 4.13 -17.78
CA GLY A 2 -11.70 4.21 -17.34
C GLY A 2 -11.47 3.07 -16.36
N GLY A 3 -10.78 2.03 -16.81
CA GLY A 3 -10.34 0.97 -15.90
C GLY A 3 -9.47 1.61 -14.83
N TYR A 4 -9.74 1.28 -13.57
CA TYR A 4 -8.86 1.56 -12.46
C TYR A 4 -7.53 0.87 -12.76
N THR A 5 -6.62 1.57 -13.44
CA THR A 5 -5.26 1.07 -13.63
C THR A 5 -4.65 1.08 -12.25
N GLN A 6 -4.70 -0.08 -11.56
CA GLN A 6 -3.95 -0.30 -10.34
C GLN A 6 -2.54 0.23 -10.58
N ASP A 7 -2.04 1.02 -9.62
CA ASP A 7 -0.72 1.61 -9.78
C ASP A 7 0.27 0.47 -10.04
N PRO A 8 1.13 0.53 -11.08
CA PRO A 8 2.06 -0.55 -11.39
C PRO A 8 3.02 -0.86 -10.22
N LEU A 9 3.11 0.04 -9.24
CA LEU A 9 3.91 -0.14 -8.03
C LEU A 9 3.11 -0.72 -6.84
N LEU A 10 1.81 -0.95 -6.99
CA LEU A 10 0.97 -1.53 -5.93
C LEU A 10 1.43 -2.96 -5.60
N GLU A 11 1.77 -3.75 -6.62
CA GLU A 11 2.28 -5.11 -6.44
C GLU A 11 3.62 -5.11 -5.69
N ALA A 12 4.54 -4.23 -6.08
CA ALA A 12 5.81 -4.04 -5.36
C ALA A 12 5.58 -3.57 -3.90
N ALA A 13 4.55 -2.76 -3.65
CA ALA A 13 4.19 -2.34 -2.31
C ALA A 13 3.63 -3.50 -1.47
N ARG A 14 2.84 -4.42 -2.06
CA ARG A 14 2.38 -5.65 -1.40
C ARG A 14 3.54 -6.57 -1.02
N GLU A 15 4.53 -6.73 -1.89
CA GLU A 15 5.72 -7.51 -1.55
C GLU A 15 6.45 -6.91 -0.35
N LEU A 16 6.58 -5.58 -0.31
CA LEU A 16 7.18 -4.87 0.81
C LEU A 16 6.36 -5.04 2.10
N ALA A 17 5.03 -5.02 2.01
CA ALA A 17 4.13 -5.27 3.16
C ALA A 17 4.30 -6.69 3.73
N GLN A 18 4.52 -7.69 2.86
CA GLN A 18 4.76 -9.06 3.31
C GLN A 18 6.16 -9.24 3.93
N GLN A 19 7.15 -8.46 3.47
CA GLN A 19 8.53 -8.52 3.95
C GLN A 19 8.77 -7.72 5.24
N HIS A 20 7.94 -6.70 5.50
CA HIS A 20 8.10 -5.78 6.62
C HIS A 20 6.83 -5.74 7.44
N GLU A 21 6.94 -6.05 8.73
CA GLU A 21 5.82 -6.03 9.69
C GLU A 21 5.05 -4.70 9.63
N HIS A 22 5.76 -3.57 9.58
CA HIS A 22 5.17 -2.24 9.51
C HIS A 22 5.63 -1.50 8.24
N ILE A 23 4.68 -1.07 7.43
CA ILE A 23 4.93 -0.19 6.28
C ILE A 23 4.19 1.13 6.44
N SER A 24 4.67 2.17 5.76
CA SER A 24 4.05 3.50 5.81
C SER A 24 4.23 4.21 4.47
N THR A 25 3.47 5.28 4.25
CA THR A 25 3.61 6.14 3.07
C THR A 25 5.07 6.58 2.85
N SER A 26 5.73 7.06 3.89
CA SER A 26 7.14 7.49 3.83
C SER A 26 8.12 6.34 3.55
N PHE A 27 7.80 5.12 4.02
CA PHE A 27 8.58 3.93 3.69
C PHE A 27 8.48 3.62 2.19
N LEU A 28 7.26 3.61 1.64
CA LEU A 28 7.02 3.40 0.20
C LEU A 28 7.68 4.47 -0.66
N GLN A 29 7.65 5.75 -0.23
CA GLN A 29 8.35 6.83 -0.93
C GLN A 29 9.84 6.53 -1.13
N ARG A 30 10.53 6.14 -0.05
CA ARG A 30 11.97 5.86 -0.10
C ARG A 30 12.28 4.58 -0.86
N ARG A 31 11.47 3.53 -0.69
CA ARG A 31 11.75 2.22 -1.26
C ARG A 31 11.41 2.12 -2.75
N LEU A 32 10.35 2.79 -3.18
CA LEU A 32 9.86 2.81 -4.57
C LEU A 32 10.30 4.06 -5.33
N HIS A 33 11.02 5.00 -4.68
CA HIS A 33 11.52 6.24 -5.27
C HIS A 33 10.41 7.10 -5.91
N ILE A 34 9.30 7.26 -5.18
CA ILE A 34 8.11 8.00 -5.64
C ILE A 34 7.80 9.19 -4.74
N GLY A 35 7.11 10.18 -5.32
CA GLY A 35 6.60 11.33 -4.57
C GLY A 35 5.51 10.97 -3.57
N TYR A 36 5.35 11.80 -2.54
CA TYR A 36 4.36 11.61 -1.46
C TYR A 36 2.94 11.34 -1.98
N PRO A 37 2.40 12.12 -2.94
CA PRO A 37 1.01 11.93 -3.38
C PRO A 37 0.76 10.56 -4.02
N ARG A 38 1.80 9.96 -4.62
CA ARG A 38 1.69 8.62 -5.22
C ARG A 38 1.80 7.53 -4.16
N ALA A 39 2.75 7.66 -3.24
CA ALA A 39 2.90 6.72 -2.13
C ALA A 39 1.66 6.68 -1.23
N ALA A 40 1.04 7.83 -0.97
CA ALA A 40 -0.20 7.91 -0.19
C ALA A 40 -1.34 7.09 -0.81
N ARG A 41 -1.58 7.25 -2.13
CA ARG A 41 -2.61 6.48 -2.84
C ARG A 41 -2.32 4.98 -2.86
N ILE A 42 -1.05 4.60 -3.01
CA ILE A 42 -0.66 3.18 -2.98
C ILE A 42 -0.86 2.61 -1.58
N MET A 43 -0.48 3.34 -0.54
CA MET A 43 -0.67 2.91 0.85
C MET A 43 -2.15 2.72 1.18
N GLU A 44 -3.01 3.66 0.80
CA GLU A 44 -4.46 3.57 1.01
C GLU A 44 -5.06 2.32 0.34
N GLN A 45 -4.69 2.05 -0.92
CA GLN A 45 -5.13 0.84 -1.62
C GLN A 45 -4.61 -0.43 -0.95
N LEU A 46 -3.37 -0.39 -0.48
CA LEU A 46 -2.72 -1.52 0.18
C LEU A 46 -3.33 -1.80 1.55
N GLU A 47 -3.63 -0.78 2.34
CA GLU A 47 -4.36 -0.88 3.62
C GLU A 47 -5.76 -1.45 3.40
N GLU A 48 -6.49 -0.99 2.38
CA GLU A 48 -7.80 -1.55 2.04
C GLU A 48 -7.73 -3.03 1.66
N GLU A 49 -6.66 -3.47 0.99
CA GLU A 49 -6.46 -4.86 0.61
C GLU A 49 -6.01 -5.71 1.81
N MET A 50 -5.09 -5.20 2.62
CA MET A 50 -4.64 -5.87 3.84
C MET A 50 -5.78 -5.99 4.86
N ALA A 51 -6.65 -4.98 4.99
CA ALA A 51 -7.83 -5.06 5.86
C ALA A 51 -8.87 -6.08 5.35
N LYS A 52 -8.92 -6.35 4.04
CA LYS A 52 -9.78 -7.38 3.45
C LYS A 52 -9.17 -8.79 3.59
N GLU A 53 -7.85 -8.91 3.55
CA GLU A 53 -7.12 -10.18 3.65
C GLU A 53 -6.84 -10.61 5.10
N GLY A 54 -6.59 -9.65 5.99
CA GLY A 54 -6.45 -9.80 7.43
C GLY A 54 -7.69 -9.27 8.14
N GLY A 55 -8.77 -10.04 8.15
CA GLY A 55 -9.87 -9.77 9.07
C GLY A 55 -9.36 -9.84 10.51
N GLU A 56 -9.72 -8.82 11.30
CA GLU A 56 -9.54 -8.63 12.75
C GLU A 56 -8.37 -7.73 13.19
N GLY A 57 -8.75 -6.56 13.72
CA GLY A 57 -8.06 -6.02 14.90
C GLY A 57 -7.60 -4.56 14.87
N GLU A 58 -8.52 -3.59 14.76
CA GLU A 58 -8.42 -2.33 15.53
C GLU A 58 -9.82 -1.95 15.99
N GLU A 59 -10.28 -2.62 17.06
CA GLU A 59 -11.24 -2.02 18.00
C GLU A 59 -10.42 -1.23 19.02
N GLU A 60 -10.58 0.09 19.06
CA GLU A 60 -10.65 0.90 20.30
C GLU A 60 -11.45 2.19 20.06
#